data_AF-A0AAW2T1K2-F1
#
_entry.id   AF-A0AAW2T1K2-F1
#
_cell.length_a   1.000
_cell.length_b   1.000
_cell.length_c   1.000
_cell.angle_alpha   90.00
_cell.angle_beta   90.00
_cell.angle_gamma   90.00
#
_symmetry.space_group_name_H-M   'P 1'
#
loop_
_entity.id
_entity.type
_entity.pdbx_description
1 polymer ?
#
loop_
_entity_poly.entity_id
_entity_poly.type
_entity_poly.pdbx_seq_one_letter_code
_entity_poly.pdbx_strand_id
1 'polypeptide(L)'
;MEEECLNASKRRKIEDTVLQILKTSDLETTTEFDVRAAAAERLGFGLSGLRHRRLVRQLVDSFLLSTAASILGTTSLHSNIGSNNDDESRAP
;
A
#
# COMPACT_ATOMS: atom_id res chain seq x y z
N MET A 1 5.10 28.91 13.66
CA MET A 1 5.67 28.06 12.59
C MET A 1 4.84 26.80 12.52
N GLU A 2 3.74 26.84 11.77
CA GLU A 2 2.78 25.72 11.59
C GLU A 2 3.05 25.00 10.27
N GLU A 3 4.32 24.77 9.96
CA GLU A 3 4.73 24.14 8.72
C GLU A 3 5.21 22.72 9.01
N GLU A 4 4.64 21.79 8.24
CA GLU A 4 5.06 20.41 8.07
C GLU A 4 4.76 19.44 9.24
N CYS A 5 3.49 19.16 9.50
CA CYS A 5 3.04 17.77 9.53
C CYS A 5 2.55 17.43 8.12
N LEU A 6 2.70 16.20 7.61
CA LEU A 6 2.12 15.84 6.30
C LEU A 6 0.61 16.10 6.37
N ASN A 7 0.13 17.18 5.76
CA ASN A 7 -1.29 17.42 5.61
C ASN A 7 -1.88 16.15 4.97
N ALA A 8 -2.97 15.61 5.53
CA ALA A 8 -3.55 14.36 5.07
C ALA A 8 -3.81 14.35 3.55
N SER A 9 -4.15 15.52 2.99
CA SER A 9 -4.33 15.72 1.55
C SER A 9 -3.03 15.58 0.75
N LYS A 10 -1.91 16.12 1.26
CA LYS A 10 -0.58 15.95 0.64
C LYS A 10 -0.12 14.50 0.74
N ARG A 11 -0.37 13.85 1.89
CA ARG A 11 -0.03 12.44 2.10
C ARG A 11 -0.73 11.53 1.09
N ARG A 12 -2.05 11.67 0.95
CA ARG A 12 -2.83 10.89 -0.03
C ARG A 12 -2.33 11.08 -1.46
N LYS A 13 -2.03 12.31 -1.87
CA LYS A 13 -1.46 12.56 -3.21
C LYS A 13 -0.14 11.80 -3.45
N ILE A 14 0.73 11.74 -2.43
CA ILE A 14 1.97 10.95 -2.51
C ILE A 14 1.63 9.46 -2.61
N GLU A 15 0.75 8.96 -1.74
CA GLU A 15 0.30 7.56 -1.72
C GLU A 15 -0.25 7.13 -3.09
N ASP A 16 -1.22 7.87 -3.64
CA ASP A 16 -1.86 7.59 -4.93
C ASP A 16 -0.83 7.58 -6.08
N THR A 17 0.06 8.57 -6.10
CA THR A 17 1.08 8.70 -7.15
C THR A 17 2.09 7.54 -7.09
N VAL A 18 2.57 7.21 -5.89
CA VAL A 18 3.52 6.09 -5.67
C VAL A 18 2.90 4.77 -6.07
N LEU A 19 1.65 4.50 -5.65
CA LEU A 19 0.94 3.28 -6.01
C LEU A 19 0.69 3.18 -7.52
N GLN A 20 0.37 4.30 -8.18
CA GLN A 20 0.19 4.31 -9.62
C GLN A 20 1.50 4.02 -10.36
N ILE A 21 2.63 4.56 -9.90
CA ILE A 21 3.96 4.25 -10.45
C ILE A 21 4.24 2.76 -10.29
N LEU A 22 4.16 2.24 -9.06
CA LEU A 22 4.44 0.83 -8.75
C LEU A 22 3.60 -0.16 -9.58
N LYS A 23 2.33 0.16 -9.84
CA LYS A 23 1.44 -0.67 -10.69
C LYS A 23 1.86 -0.73 -12.16
N THR A 24 2.55 0.30 -12.65
CA THR A 24 3.00 0.41 -14.05
C THR A 24 4.49 0.12 -14.23
N SER A 25 5.22 0.04 -13.13
CA SER A 25 6.67 -0.18 -13.09
C SER A 25 6.99 -1.66 -13.15
N ASP A 26 8.19 -1.95 -13.65
CA ASP A 26 8.79 -3.27 -13.53
C ASP A 26 9.40 -3.44 -12.14
N LEU A 27 8.79 -4.30 -11.31
CA LEU A 27 9.17 -4.49 -9.90
C LEU A 27 10.51 -5.22 -9.72
N GLU A 28 11.06 -5.85 -10.77
CA GLU A 28 12.38 -6.50 -10.69
C GLU A 28 13.53 -5.49 -10.80
N THR A 29 13.31 -4.41 -11.54
CA THR A 29 14.34 -3.40 -11.85
C THR A 29 14.12 -2.07 -11.15
N THR A 30 12.87 -1.72 -10.85
CA THR A 30 12.52 -0.44 -10.24
C THR A 30 12.90 -0.43 -8.76
N THR A 31 13.69 0.57 -8.35
CA THR A 31 14.06 0.76 -6.94
C THR A 31 13.17 1.78 -6.24
N GLU A 32 13.19 1.82 -4.91
CA GLU A 32 12.54 2.91 -4.14
C GLU A 32 13.01 4.29 -4.60
N PHE A 33 14.29 4.42 -4.98
CA PHE A 33 14.84 5.68 -5.46
C PHE A 33 14.13 6.14 -6.74
N ASP A 34 13.94 5.22 -7.69
CA ASP A 34 13.29 5.52 -8.97
C ASP A 34 11.82 5.89 -8.77
N VAL A 35 11.12 5.16 -7.89
CA VAL A 35 9.73 5.49 -7.51
C VAL A 35 9.64 6.88 -6.91
N ARG A 36 10.57 7.22 -6.00
CA ARG A 36 10.61 8.54 -5.36
C ARG A 36 10.95 9.65 -6.34
N ALA A 37 11.86 9.43 -7.29
CA ALA A 37 12.21 10.38 -8.33
C ALA A 37 11.01 10.64 -9.25
N ALA A 38 10.40 9.59 -9.79
CA ALA A 38 9.22 9.69 -10.64
C ALA A 38 8.02 10.34 -9.93
N ALA A 39 7.80 10.04 -8.65
CA ALA A 39 6.74 10.67 -7.87
C ALA A 39 7.01 12.18 -7.64
N ALA A 40 8.26 12.56 -7.39
CA ALA A 40 8.63 13.97 -7.25
C ALA A 40 8.42 14.76 -8.55
N GLU A 41 8.76 14.17 -9.69
CA GLU A 41 8.50 14.75 -11.01
C GLU A 41 7.01 14.95 -11.27
N ARG A 42 6.18 13.93 -10.99
CA ARG A 42 4.72 14.01 -11.18
C ARG A 42 4.04 15.00 -10.23
N LEU A 43 4.54 15.13 -9.01
CA LEU A 43 3.96 16.01 -8.00
C LEU A 43 4.49 17.45 -8.09
N GLY A 44 5.59 17.68 -8.80
CA GLY A 44 6.24 18.99 -8.93
C GLY A 44 6.96 19.45 -7.66
N PHE A 45 7.23 18.55 -6.70
CA PHE A 45 8.00 18.86 -5.49
C PHE A 45 8.84 17.68 -5.00
N GLY A 46 9.93 17.99 -4.32
CA GLY A 46 10.90 16.98 -3.88
C GLY A 46 10.40 16.11 -2.72
N LEU A 47 10.55 14.79 -2.86
CA LEU A 47 10.28 13.80 -1.81
C LEU A 47 11.55 13.41 -1.02
N SER A 48 12.55 14.29 -0.99
CA SER A 48 13.85 14.01 -0.36
C SER A 48 13.83 14.12 1.18
N GLY A 49 12.80 14.74 1.77
CA GLY A 49 12.68 14.85 3.23
C GLY A 49 12.53 13.48 3.92
N LEU A 50 13.09 13.34 5.12
CA LEU A 50 13.10 12.07 5.88
C LEU A 50 11.71 11.43 6.00
N ARG A 51 10.65 12.25 6.23
CA ARG A 51 9.28 11.75 6.34
C ARG A 51 8.72 11.26 5.00
N HIS A 52 9.01 11.96 3.90
CA HIS A 52 8.59 11.55 2.57
C HIS A 52 9.28 10.24 2.16
N ARG A 53 10.60 10.13 2.39
CA ARG A 53 11.35 8.88 2.15
C ARG A 53 10.79 7.71 2.95
N ARG A 54 10.50 7.93 4.24
CA ARG A 54 9.92 6.89 5.09
C ARG A 54 8.55 6.44 4.56
N LEU A 55 7.70 7.37 4.15
CA LEU A 55 6.39 7.07 3.59
C LEU A 55 6.51 6.26 2.28
N VAL A 56 7.34 6.72 1.33
CA VAL A 56 7.54 6.03 0.05
C VAL A 56 8.03 4.61 0.29
N ARG A 57 9.04 4.43 1.15
CA ARG A 57 9.54 3.09 1.51
C ARG A 57 8.43 2.20 2.08
N GLN A 58 7.62 2.70 3.03
CA GLN A 58 6.51 1.92 3.60
C GLN A 58 5.48 1.50 2.55
N LEU A 59 5.20 2.36 1.57
CA LEU A 59 4.28 2.05 0.48
C LEU A 59 4.86 1.00 -0.47
N VAL A 60 6.14 1.12 -0.82
CA VAL A 60 6.85 0.12 -1.65
C VAL A 60 6.85 -1.23 -0.95
N ASP A 61 7.28 -1.28 0.32
CA ASP A 61 7.32 -2.52 1.11
C ASP A 61 5.93 -3.16 1.21
N SER A 62 4.90 -2.38 1.54
CA SER A 62 3.52 -2.87 1.63
C SER A 62 2.99 -3.35 0.29
N PHE A 63 3.34 -2.67 -0.81
CA PHE A 63 2.93 -3.06 -2.16
C PHE A 63 3.58 -4.36 -2.59
N LEU A 64 4.89 -4.50 -2.38
CA LEU A 64 5.63 -5.73 -2.68
C LEU A 64 5.12 -6.90 -1.83
N LEU A 65 4.89 -6.68 -0.53
CA LEU A 65 4.33 -7.71 0.36
C LEU A 65 2.92 -8.13 -0.09
N SER A 66 2.06 -7.17 -0.43
CA SER A 66 0.71 -7.47 -0.94
C SER A 66 0.76 -8.18 -2.29
N THR A 67 1.69 -7.81 -3.16
CA THR A 67 1.86 -8.43 -4.48
C THR A 67 2.39 -9.86 -4.33
N ALA A 68 3.40 -10.06 -3.48
CA ALA A 68 3.90 -11.38 -3.14
C ALA A 68 2.82 -12.24 -2.48
N ALA A 69 2.05 -11.70 -1.53
CA ALA A 69 0.92 -12.39 -0.91
C ALA A 69 -0.17 -12.73 -1.92
N SER A 70 -0.43 -11.87 -2.91
CA SER A 70 -1.37 -12.17 -4.00
C SER A 70 -0.84 -13.29 -4.91
N ILE A 71 0.45 -13.28 -5.25
CA ILE A 71 1.07 -14.30 -6.11
C ILE A 71 1.16 -15.65 -5.38
N LEU A 72 1.53 -15.64 -4.09
CA LEU A 72 1.66 -16.84 -3.27
C LEU A 72 0.29 -17.34 -2.76
N GLY A 73 -0.66 -16.45 -2.56
CA GLY A 73 -2.01 -16.70 -2.03
C GLY A 73 -3.05 -17.15 -3.05
N THR A 74 -2.72 -17.21 -4.35
CA THR A 74 -3.57 -17.91 -5.34
C THR A 74 -3.62 -19.42 -5.12
N THR A 75 -2.85 -19.96 -4.17
CA THR A 75 -3.10 -21.26 -3.57
C THR A 75 -3.68 -21.08 -2.16
N SER A 76 -4.92 -21.53 -1.94
CA SER A 76 -5.54 -21.76 -0.63
C SER A 76 -6.51 -20.66 -0.11
N LEU A 77 -7.79 -20.95 -0.43
CA LEU A 77 -9.00 -20.78 0.40
C LEU A 77 -9.71 -19.42 0.37
N HIS A 78 -10.76 -19.40 -0.46
CA HIS A 78 -12.08 -19.00 0.04
C HIS A 78 -12.27 -19.57 1.45
N SER A 79 -12.26 -18.72 2.47
CA SER A 79 -12.84 -19.08 3.75
C SER A 79 -14.32 -19.35 3.53
N ASN A 80 -14.65 -20.63 3.36
CA ASN A 80 -15.97 -21.18 3.56
C ASN A 80 -16.35 -20.90 5.03
N ILE A 81 -16.99 -19.75 5.28
CA ILE A 81 -17.58 -19.40 6.57
C ILE A 81 -18.80 -20.32 6.74
N GLY A 82 -18.54 -21.54 7.22
CA GLY A 82 -19.56 -22.43 7.76
C GLY A 82 -20.02 -21.86 9.09
N SER A 83 -21.07 -21.04 9.07
CA SER A 83 -21.83 -20.69 10.25
C SER A 83 -22.80 -21.83 10.57
N ASN A 84 -22.30 -22.90 11.20
CA ASN A 84 -23.14 -23.85 11.91
C ASN A 84 -23.29 -23.32 13.33
N ASN A 85 -24.42 -22.67 13.63
CA ASN A 85 -24.85 -22.43 15.00
C ASN A 85 -25.92 -23.47 15.33
N ASP A 86 -25.48 -24.62 15.81
CA ASP A 86 -26.31 -25.53 16.58
C ASP A 86 -26.30 -25.03 18.03
N ASP A 87 -27.38 -24.38 18.47
CA ASP A 87 -27.66 -24.18 19.89
C ASP A 87 -29.17 -24.37 20.16
N GLU A 88 -29.50 -25.66 20.20
CA GLU A 88 -30.29 -26.35 21.23
C GLU A 88 -31.22 -25.54 22.17
N SER A 89 -32.46 -26.07 22.29
CA SER A 89 -33.43 -25.91 23.39
C SER A 89 -34.52 -24.84 23.27
N ARG A 90 -35.75 -25.25 22.90
CA ARG A 90 -36.75 -25.88 23.80
C ARG A 90 -38.10 -26.04 23.09
N ALA A 91 -38.75 -27.16 23.38
CA ALA A 91 -39.93 -27.75 22.74
C ALA A 91 -41.27 -26.95 22.95
N PRO A 92 -42.42 -27.42 22.41
CA PRO A 92 -43.56 -26.62 21.93
C PRO A 92 -44.42 -25.93 23.00
#